data_AF-A0A7W7G971-F1
#
_entry.id   AF-A0A7W7G971-F1
#
_cell.length_a   1.000
_cell.length_b   1.000
_cell.length_c   1.000
_cell.angle_alpha   90.00
_cell.angle_beta   90.00
_cell.angle_gamma   90.00
#
_symmetry.space_group_name_H-M   'P 1'
#
loop_
_entity.id
_entity.type
_entity.pdbx_description
1 polymer ?
#
loop_
_entity_poly.entity_id
_entity_poly.type
_entity_poly.pdbx_seq_one_letter_code
_entity_poly.pdbx_strand_id
1 'polypeptide(L)'
;MTEPNYQPNEILDITIRNARVIEGDGGRLVYEYSTIGRDDPTYARAAIQPWADSVTITRVMPAAGEPRLGDLWKDVRGVLWLAVQRTGGVQLHDGGTGGPWPITQVQGTYGPLALVYRDPVDGGETGE
;
A
#
# COMPACT_ATOMS: atom_id res chain seq x y z
N MET A 1 1.99 -23.53 -6.94
CA MET A 1 1.17 -22.32 -6.66
C MET A 1 1.68 -21.18 -7.52
N THR A 2 0.79 -20.36 -8.06
CA THR A 2 1.15 -19.21 -8.91
C THR A 2 1.58 -18.03 -8.05
N GLU A 3 2.66 -17.36 -8.43
CA GLU A 3 3.15 -16.18 -7.72
C GLU A 3 2.13 -15.03 -7.83
N PRO A 4 1.68 -14.44 -6.71
CA PRO A 4 0.75 -13.32 -6.73
C PRO A 4 1.42 -12.05 -7.26
N ASN A 5 0.75 -11.35 -8.17
CA ASN A 5 1.20 -10.07 -8.76
C ASN A 5 0.70 -8.89 -7.90
N TYR A 6 1.62 -8.15 -7.28
CA TYR A 6 1.34 -6.94 -6.50
C TYR A 6 1.82 -5.68 -7.20
N GLN A 7 1.10 -4.58 -7.04
CA GLN A 7 1.43 -3.28 -7.65
C GLN A 7 2.04 -2.31 -6.63
N PRO A 8 2.94 -1.40 -7.04
CA PRO A 8 3.39 -0.31 -6.18
C PRO A 8 2.20 0.48 -5.60
N ASN A 9 2.24 0.79 -4.29
CA ASN A 9 1.20 1.46 -3.50
C ASN A 9 -0.04 0.63 -3.11
N GLU A 10 -0.07 -0.68 -3.34
CA GLU A 10 -1.09 -1.54 -2.72
C GLU A 10 -0.91 -1.58 -1.20
N ILE A 11 -2.01 -1.47 -0.45
CA ILE A 11 -2.02 -1.67 1.00
C ILE A 11 -2.44 -3.11 1.29
N LEU A 12 -1.51 -3.87 1.85
CA LEU A 12 -1.65 -5.29 2.15
C LEU A 12 -1.60 -5.49 3.66
N ASP A 13 -2.51 -6.30 4.19
CA ASP A 13 -2.41 -6.88 5.53
C ASP A 13 -1.80 -8.28 5.39
N ILE A 14 -0.64 -8.50 6.00
CA ILE A 14 0.13 -9.73 5.90
C ILE A 14 0.08 -10.42 7.26
N THR A 15 -0.63 -11.55 7.31
CA THR A 15 -0.63 -12.43 8.48
C THR A 15 0.26 -13.64 8.22
N ILE A 16 1.23 -13.88 9.09
CA ILE A 16 2.08 -15.09 9.07
C ILE A 16 1.65 -15.99 10.23
N ARG A 17 1.15 -17.20 9.94
CA ARG A 17 0.74 -18.18 10.96
C ARG A 17 1.87 -19.17 11.24
N ASN A 18 1.93 -19.69 12.47
CA ASN A 18 2.94 -20.66 12.91
C ASN A 18 4.40 -20.19 12.71
N ALA A 19 4.65 -18.87 12.74
CA ALA A 19 5.99 -18.32 12.65
C ALA A 19 6.74 -18.48 13.98
N ARG A 20 8.03 -18.81 13.91
CA ARG A 20 8.93 -18.85 15.06
C ARG A 20 10.00 -17.78 14.95
N VAL A 21 10.14 -16.95 15.98
CA VAL A 21 11.28 -16.03 16.12
C VAL A 21 12.54 -16.86 16.39
N ILE A 22 13.57 -16.68 15.59
CA ILE A 22 14.86 -17.39 15.73
C ILE A 22 16.02 -16.45 16.09
N GLU A 23 15.88 -15.16 15.80
CA GLU A 23 16.86 -14.12 16.14
C GLU A 23 16.16 -12.76 16.25
N GLY A 24 16.69 -11.89 17.10
CA GLY A 24 16.32 -10.48 17.17
C GLY A 24 17.58 -9.62 17.06
N ASP A 25 17.61 -8.70 16.10
CA ASP A 25 18.73 -7.76 15.89
C ASP A 25 18.19 -6.35 15.64
N GLY A 26 18.65 -5.35 16.41
CA GLY A 26 18.32 -3.94 16.20
C GLY A 26 16.82 -3.61 16.12
N GLY A 27 15.96 -4.33 16.84
CA GLY A 27 14.50 -4.16 16.79
C GLY A 27 13.81 -4.84 15.59
N ARG A 28 14.56 -5.60 14.79
CA ARG A 28 14.04 -6.46 13.73
C ARG A 28 13.95 -7.90 14.24
N LEU A 29 12.87 -8.57 13.90
CA LEU A 29 12.66 -9.97 14.23
C LEU A 29 12.87 -10.82 12.97
N VAL A 30 13.75 -11.82 13.08
CA VAL A 30 13.94 -12.83 12.03
C VAL A 30 13.05 -14.01 12.38
N TYR A 31 12.13 -14.32 11.46
CA TYR A 31 11.16 -15.40 11.62
C TYR A 31 11.43 -16.52 10.64
N GLU A 32 11.23 -17.74 11.12
CA GLU A 32 11.15 -18.95 10.31
C GLU A 32 9.68 -19.35 10.14
N TYR A 33 9.29 -19.69 8.91
CA TYR A 33 7.95 -20.16 8.57
C TYR A 33 8.04 -21.17 7.41
N SER A 34 7.08 -22.09 7.32
CA SER A 34 7.07 -23.17 6.32
C SER A 34 6.70 -22.62 4.95
N THR A 35 7.52 -22.89 3.93
CA THR A 35 7.32 -22.36 2.58
C THR A 35 6.72 -23.37 1.59
N ILE A 36 6.66 -24.65 1.94
CA ILE A 36 6.12 -25.72 1.09
C ILE A 36 5.45 -26.77 1.99
N GLY A 37 4.19 -27.11 1.69
CA GLY A 37 3.45 -28.36 1.92
C GLY A 37 3.75 -29.20 3.17
N ARG A 38 2.68 -29.60 3.88
CA ARG A 38 2.67 -30.31 5.18
C ARG A 38 3.60 -31.53 5.33
N ASP A 39 4.05 -32.13 4.22
CA ASP A 39 4.77 -33.40 4.18
C ASP A 39 6.30 -33.28 3.98
N ASP A 40 6.83 -32.11 3.59
CA ASP A 40 8.29 -31.86 3.50
C ASP A 40 8.62 -30.35 3.67
N PRO A 41 8.77 -29.86 4.91
CA PRO A 41 8.87 -28.42 5.17
C PRO A 41 10.26 -27.89 4.81
N THR A 42 10.34 -27.13 3.72
CA THR A 42 11.43 -26.18 3.48
C THR A 42 11.14 -24.89 4.25
N TYR A 43 12.19 -24.30 4.85
CA TYR A 43 12.09 -23.09 5.67
C TYR A 43 12.87 -21.93 5.03
N ALA A 44 12.25 -20.76 4.90
CA ALA A 44 12.90 -19.54 4.43
C ALA A 44 13.14 -18.56 5.58
N ARG A 45 14.18 -17.73 5.43
CA ARG A 45 14.55 -16.69 6.39
C ARG A 45 14.76 -15.37 5.64
N ALA A 46 14.26 -14.27 6.19
CA ALA A 46 14.55 -12.88 5.82
C ALA A 46 14.00 -12.27 4.50
N ALA A 47 13.04 -12.90 3.81
CA ALA A 47 12.11 -12.20 2.92
C ALA A 47 10.75 -12.90 3.07
N ILE A 48 9.66 -12.14 3.20
CA ILE A 48 8.32 -12.75 3.20
C ILE A 48 8.08 -13.29 1.79
N GLN A 49 7.92 -14.60 1.65
CA GLN A 49 7.50 -15.24 0.41
C GLN A 49 5.97 -15.20 0.38
N PRO A 50 5.36 -14.32 -0.42
CA PRO A 50 3.91 -14.12 -0.39
C PRO A 50 3.12 -15.34 -0.87
N TRP A 51 3.78 -16.34 -1.47
CA TRP A 51 3.22 -17.61 -1.92
C TRP A 51 3.42 -18.77 -0.92
N ALA A 52 4.02 -18.55 0.24
CA ALA A 52 4.20 -19.59 1.25
C ALA A 52 2.86 -19.96 1.91
N ASP A 53 2.62 -21.25 2.15
CA ASP A 53 1.37 -21.78 2.73
C ASP A 53 1.01 -21.17 4.10
N SER A 54 2.02 -20.73 4.86
CA SER A 54 1.83 -20.10 6.16
C SER A 54 1.55 -18.59 6.10
N VAL A 55 1.57 -17.99 4.90
CA VAL A 55 1.39 -16.55 4.69
C VAL A 55 0.01 -16.31 4.09
N THR A 56 -0.81 -15.51 4.77
CA THR A 56 -2.08 -15.02 4.25
C THR A 56 -1.96 -13.52 4.02
N ILE A 57 -2.21 -13.10 2.78
CA ILE A 57 -2.19 -11.69 2.40
C ILE A 57 -3.61 -11.27 2.07
N THR A 58 -4.13 -10.32 2.84
CA THR A 58 -5.43 -9.71 2.60
C THR A 58 -5.20 -8.35 1.97
N ARG A 59 -5.72 -8.15 0.75
CA ARG A 59 -5.75 -6.81 0.13
C ARG A 59 -6.74 -5.97 0.91
N VAL A 60 -6.24 -4.90 1.53
CA VAL A 60 -7.09 -3.99 2.32
C VAL A 60 -7.71 -2.95 1.40
N MET A 61 -6.92 -2.41 0.46
CA MET A 61 -7.41 -1.51 -0.59
C MET A 61 -6.61 -1.68 -1.90
N PRO A 62 -7.26 -1.61 -3.07
CA PRO A 62 -6.56 -1.68 -4.35
C PRO A 62 -5.65 -0.45 -4.54
N ALA A 63 -4.55 -0.61 -5.29
CA ALA A 63 -3.73 0.52 -5.70
C ALA A 63 -4.58 1.47 -6.55
N ALA A 64 -4.84 2.66 -6.05
CA ALA A 64 -5.67 3.65 -6.71
C ALA A 64 -4.97 4.38 -7.88
N GLY A 65 -3.73 3.99 -8.21
CA GLY A 65 -2.89 4.63 -9.22
C GLY A 65 -2.38 6.00 -8.77
N GLU A 66 -1.86 6.79 -9.70
CA GLU A 66 -1.45 8.16 -9.41
C GLU A 66 -2.66 9.05 -9.06
N PRO A 67 -2.54 9.95 -8.07
CA PRO A 67 -3.54 10.97 -7.78
C PRO A 67 -3.87 11.84 -8.99
N ARG A 68 -5.17 12.07 -9.19
CA ARG A 68 -5.73 12.96 -10.20
C ARG A 68 -6.22 14.23 -9.54
N LEU A 69 -6.23 15.33 -10.27
CA LEU A 69 -6.85 16.58 -9.80
C LEU A 69 -8.27 16.30 -9.30
N GLY A 70 -8.58 16.73 -8.07
CA GLY A 70 -9.89 16.56 -7.44
C GLY A 70 -10.05 15.27 -6.63
N ASP A 71 -9.10 14.31 -6.70
CA ASP A 71 -9.14 13.14 -5.83
C ASP A 71 -9.00 13.55 -4.35
N LEU A 72 -9.69 12.83 -3.47
CA LEU A 72 -9.52 12.92 -2.03
C LEU A 72 -8.87 11.64 -1.51
N TRP A 73 -7.76 11.79 -0.80
CA TRP A 73 -6.99 10.70 -0.22
C TRP A 73 -7.00 10.78 1.30
N LYS A 74 -6.75 9.66 1.98
CA LYS A 74 -6.68 9.57 3.43
C LYS A 74 -5.41 8.85 3.86
N ASP A 75 -4.67 9.42 4.79
CA ASP A 75 -3.50 8.77 5.37
C ASP A 75 -3.84 7.84 6.54
N VAL A 76 -2.83 7.17 7.09
CA VAL A 76 -2.97 6.22 8.20
C VAL A 76 -3.41 6.88 9.51
N ARG A 77 -3.24 8.20 9.64
CA ARG A 77 -3.68 8.99 10.81
C ARG A 77 -5.11 9.52 10.63
N GLY A 78 -5.68 9.31 9.44
CA GLY A 78 -7.01 9.73 9.08
C GLY A 78 -7.11 11.16 8.55
N VAL A 79 -6.00 11.83 8.27
CA VAL A 79 -6.00 13.16 7.64
C VAL A 79 -6.38 13.01 6.18
N LEU A 80 -7.21 13.94 5.70
CA LEU A 80 -7.67 14.00 4.32
C LEU A 80 -6.76 14.92 3.50
N TRP A 81 -6.40 14.46 2.31
CA TRP A 81 -5.50 15.11 1.38
C TRP A 81 -6.19 15.29 0.04
N LEU A 82 -6.46 16.54 -0.33
CA LEU A 82 -7.04 16.90 -1.64
C LEU A 82 -5.94 17.00 -2.68
N ALA A 83 -6.10 16.30 -3.79
CA ALA A 83 -5.23 16.40 -4.94
C ALA A 83 -5.53 17.69 -5.74
N VAL A 84 -4.54 18.57 -5.81
CA VAL A 84 -4.62 19.91 -6.42
C VAL A 84 -3.57 20.09 -7.50
N GLN A 85 -3.89 20.89 -8.52
CA GLN A 85 -2.97 21.20 -9.62
C GLN A 85 -1.98 22.28 -9.18
N ARG A 86 -0.68 22.04 -9.36
CA ARG A 86 0.38 23.02 -9.17
C ARG A 86 1.37 22.98 -10.34
N THR A 87 2.30 23.93 -10.33
CA THR A 87 3.44 23.93 -11.24
C THR A 87 4.23 22.64 -11.01
N GLY A 88 4.36 21.81 -12.04
CA GLY A 88 5.05 20.51 -11.96
C GLY A 88 4.15 19.30 -11.69
N GLY A 89 2.83 19.46 -11.58
CA GLY A 89 1.89 18.33 -11.55
C GLY A 89 0.87 18.37 -10.41
N VAL A 90 0.24 17.22 -10.18
CA VAL A 90 -0.72 17.02 -9.08
C VAL A 90 0.05 16.87 -7.77
N GLN A 91 -0.36 17.64 -6.76
CA GLN A 91 0.17 17.62 -5.40
C GLN A 91 -0.97 17.43 -4.40
N LEU A 92 -0.64 17.07 -3.16
CA LEU A 92 -1.63 16.80 -2.12
C LEU A 92 -1.65 17.93 -1.09
N HIS A 93 -2.85 18.39 -0.73
CA HIS A 93 -3.07 19.47 0.23
C HIS A 93 -4.02 19.02 1.34
N ASP A 94 -3.62 19.20 2.58
CA ASP A 94 -4.41 18.85 3.77
C ASP A 94 -5.36 19.98 4.23
N GLY A 95 -5.36 21.13 3.53
CA GLY A 95 -6.13 22.32 3.94
C GLY A 95 -5.41 23.21 4.95
N GLY A 96 -4.20 22.83 5.39
CA GLY A 96 -3.39 23.58 6.33
C GLY A 96 -2.65 24.76 5.71
N THR A 97 -1.85 25.46 6.53
CA THR A 97 -1.05 26.61 6.09
C THR A 97 0.26 26.22 5.38
N GLY A 98 0.64 24.93 5.44
CA GLY A 98 1.90 24.41 4.90
C GLY A 98 1.95 24.26 3.37
N GLY A 99 0.84 24.55 2.67
CA GLY A 99 0.72 24.44 1.23
C GLY A 99 0.77 23.00 0.70
N PRO A 100 0.54 22.77 -0.60
CA PRO A 100 0.48 21.42 -1.16
C PRO A 100 1.85 20.78 -1.29
N TRP A 101 1.93 19.48 -1.03
CA TRP A 101 3.18 18.71 -1.02
C TRP A 101 3.19 17.65 -2.12
N PRO A 102 4.37 17.30 -2.66
CA PRO A 102 4.53 16.14 -3.53
C PRO A 102 4.02 14.87 -2.86
N ILE A 103 3.40 13.98 -3.65
CA ILE A 103 2.80 12.73 -3.16
C ILE A 103 3.85 11.88 -2.42
N THR A 104 5.05 11.77 -2.96
CA THR A 104 6.16 11.01 -2.36
C THR A 104 6.56 11.55 -0.99
N GLN A 105 6.51 12.87 -0.80
CA GLN A 105 6.79 13.50 0.49
C GLN A 105 5.67 13.21 1.51
N VAL A 106 4.41 13.28 1.08
CA VAL A 106 3.26 12.92 1.93
C VAL A 106 3.36 11.45 2.34
N GLN A 107 3.59 10.54 1.40
CA GLN A 107 3.74 9.11 1.68
C GLN A 107 4.91 8.81 2.62
N GLY A 108 6.06 9.47 2.44
CA GLY A 108 7.22 9.31 3.31
C GLY A 108 7.00 9.82 4.74
N THR A 109 6.12 10.83 4.92
CA THR A 109 5.89 11.47 6.23
C THR A 109 4.70 10.86 6.97
N TYR A 110 3.62 10.56 6.26
CA TYR A 110 2.32 10.17 6.81
C TYR A 110 1.92 8.73 6.47
N GLY A 111 2.75 8.00 5.73
CA GLY A 111 2.52 6.61 5.37
C GLY A 111 1.63 6.43 4.13
N PRO A 112 1.19 5.19 3.86
CA PRO A 112 0.37 4.88 2.70
C PRO A 112 -0.93 5.70 2.66
N LEU A 113 -1.36 6.02 1.43
CA LEU A 113 -2.57 6.79 1.17
C LEU A 113 -3.66 5.91 0.58
N ALA A 114 -4.86 6.07 1.11
CA ALA A 114 -6.09 5.44 0.65
C ALA A 114 -6.89 6.41 -0.21
N LEU A 115 -7.31 6.02 -1.41
CA LEU A 115 -8.25 6.83 -2.19
C LEU A 115 -9.63 6.76 -1.53
N VAL A 116 -10.17 7.92 -1.15
CA VAL A 116 -11.50 8.06 -0.54
C VAL A 116 -12.54 8.45 -1.58
N TYR A 117 -12.17 9.38 -2.45
CA TYR A 117 -13.03 9.89 -3.51
C TYR A 117 -12.21 10.14 -4.76
N ARG A 118 -12.77 9.76 -5.90
CA ARG A 118 -12.27 10.14 -7.22
C ARG A 118 -13.45 10.63 -8.02
N ASP A 119 -13.31 11.83 -8.57
CA ASP A 119 -14.32 12.36 -9.45
C ASP A 119 -14.37 11.46 -10.71
N PRO A 120 -15.53 10.88 -11.05
CA PRO A 120 -15.68 10.23 -12.34
C PRO A 120 -15.51 11.34 -13.38
N VAL A 121 -14.42 11.28 -14.16
CA VAL A 121 -14.26 12.18 -15.29
C VAL A 121 -15.49 11.95 -16.18
N ASP A 122 -16.34 12.96 -16.31
CA ASP A 122 -17.49 12.94 -17.20
C ASP A 122 -17.00 12.50 -18.57
N GLY A 123 -17.36 11.28 -18.96
CA GLY A 123 -17.43 10.87 -20.35
C GLY A 123 -18.51 11.72 -20.99
N GLY A 124 -18.14 12.91 -21.44
CA GLY A 124 -18.99 13.75 -22.28
C GLY A 124 -19.25 13.04 -23.60
N GLU A 125 -20.26 12.18 -23.63
CA GLU A 125 -21.03 11.93 -24.83
C GLU A 125 -22.07 13.05 -24.95
N THR A 126 -21.63 14.19 -25.46
CA THR A 126 -22.52 15.07 -26.23
C THR A 126 -22.31 14.72 -27.70
N GLY A 127 -23.28 14.07 -28.34
CA GLY A 127 -23.27 13.90 -29.79
C GLY A 127 -24.25 12.85 -30.33
N GLU A 128 -25.45 13.34 -30.66
CA GLU A 128 -26.47 12.81 -31.61
C GLU A 128 -27.09 11.41 -31.43
#